data_AF-A0A3D4HNW6-F1
#
_entry.id   AF-A0A3D4HNW6-F1
#
_cell.length_a   1.000
_cell.length_b   1.000
_cell.length_c   1.000
_cell.angle_alpha   90.00
_cell.angle_beta   90.00
_cell.angle_gamma   90.00
#
_symmetry.space_group_name_H-M   'P 1'
#
loop_
_entity.id
_entity.type
_entity.pdbx_description
1 polymer ?
#
loop_
_entity_poly.entity_id
_entity_poly.type
_entity_poly.pdbx_seq_one_letter_code
_entity_poly.pdbx_strand_id
1 'polypeptide(L)' 'MAKVPFCTCVDLECPAHPSNHEKGCTPCIAKNLDEESIPVCFYRKIEPDMDRKQDYSFRGFARFVEDRKGK' A
#
# COMPACT_ATOMS: atom_id res chain seq x y z
N MET A 1 -15.09 10.19 8.29
CA MET A 1 -13.86 9.79 7.55
C MET A 1 -12.78 9.37 8.56
N ALA A 2 -12.16 8.20 8.37
CA ALA A 2 -11.17 7.70 9.33
C ALA A 2 -9.76 8.26 9.03
N LYS A 3 -9.13 8.92 10.00
CA LYS A 3 -7.71 9.30 9.90
C LYS A 3 -6.86 8.10 10.34
N VAL A 4 -6.23 7.42 9.39
CA VAL A 4 -5.29 6.32 9.66
C VAL A 4 -3.86 6.85 9.54
N PRO A 5 -3.13 7.10 10.65
CA PRO A 5 -1.88 7.86 10.63
C PRO A 5 -0.74 7.21 9.81
N PHE A 6 -0.77 5.90 9.64
CA PHE A 6 0.25 5.16 8.89
C PHE A 6 -0.07 5.00 7.40
N CYS A 7 -1.28 5.39 6.95
CA CYS A 7 -1.62 5.27 5.53
C CYS A 7 -0.82 6.29 4.73
N THR A 8 0.04 5.80 3.85
CA THR A 8 0.84 6.64 2.94
C THR A 8 0.34 6.60 1.50
N CYS A 9 -0.83 6.00 1.24
CA CYS A 9 -1.44 5.97 -0.08
C CYS A 9 -1.75 7.40 -0.56
N VAL A 10 -1.35 7.72 -1.79
CA VAL A 10 -1.63 9.05 -2.41
C VAL A 10 -2.81 8.98 -3.39
N ASP A 11 -3.38 7.79 -3.59
CA ASP A 11 -4.56 7.60 -4.41
C ASP A 11 -5.82 7.95 -3.61
N LEU A 12 -6.07 9.25 -3.48
CA LEU A 12 -7.17 9.80 -2.68
C LEU A 12 -8.54 9.59 -3.33
N GLU A 13 -8.59 9.22 -4.61
CA GLU A 13 -9.85 8.91 -5.31
C GLU A 13 -10.29 7.46 -5.11
N CYS A 14 -9.38 6.58 -4.64
CA CYS A 14 -9.68 5.18 -4.38
C CYS A 14 -10.83 5.04 -3.37
N PRO A 15 -11.93 4.31 -3.69
CA PRO A 15 -13.04 4.10 -2.76
C PRO A 15 -12.65 3.38 -1.47
N ALA A 16 -11.53 2.64 -1.48
CA ALA A 16 -10.99 1.94 -0.31
C ALA A 16 -10.01 2.79 0.53
N HIS A 17 -9.75 4.04 0.13
CA HIS A 17 -8.89 4.95 0.87
C HIS A 17 -9.57 5.33 2.21
N PRO A 18 -8.85 5.33 3.35
CA PRO A 18 -9.46 5.60 4.66
C PRO A 18 -10.09 7.00 4.78
N SER A 19 -9.71 7.96 3.95
CA SER A 19 -10.38 9.26 3.87
C SER A 19 -11.79 9.18 3.29
N ASN A 20 -12.13 8.14 2.53
CA ASN A 20 -13.38 8.10 1.77
C ASN A 20 -14.50 7.31 2.49
N HIS A 21 -14.22 6.82 3.71
CA HIS A 21 -15.18 6.11 4.55
C HIS A 21 -14.73 6.08 6.03
N GLU A 22 -15.44 5.35 6.88
CA GLU A 22 -15.16 5.25 8.32
C GLU A 22 -14.54 3.91 8.74
N LYS A 23 -14.30 3.00 7.78
CA LYS A 23 -13.84 1.62 8.00
C LYS A 23 -12.32 1.46 8.18
N GLY A 24 -11.58 2.54 8.44
CA GLY A 24 -10.12 2.50 8.57
C GLY A 24 -9.43 1.96 7.30
N CYS A 25 -8.44 1.08 7.41
CA CYS A 25 -7.81 0.44 6.25
C CYS A 25 -8.48 -0.87 5.81
N THR A 26 -9.55 -1.32 6.47
CA THR A 26 -10.18 -2.63 6.22
C THR A 26 -10.49 -2.87 4.74
N PRO A 27 -11.12 -1.93 3.99
CA PRO A 27 -11.43 -2.16 2.58
C PRO A 27 -10.19 -2.25 1.69
N CYS A 28 -9.14 -1.50 2.01
CA CYS A 28 -7.87 -1.56 1.29
C CYS A 28 -7.20 -2.92 1.51
N ILE A 29 -7.15 -3.42 2.75
CA ILE A 29 -6.58 -4.73 3.05
C ILE A 29 -7.38 -5.84 2.35
N ALA A 30 -8.71 -5.81 2.42
CA ALA A 30 -9.55 -6.79 1.73
C ALA A 30 -9.28 -6.83 0.22
N LYS A 31 -9.26 -5.66 -0.45
CA LYS A 31 -8.92 -5.55 -1.87
C LYS A 31 -7.55 -6.16 -2.19
N ASN A 32 -6.53 -5.84 -1.40
CA ASN A 32 -5.17 -6.33 -1.66
C ASN A 32 -5.06 -7.85 -1.45
N LEU A 33 -5.78 -8.41 -0.46
CA LEU A 33 -5.85 -9.86 -0.25
C LEU A 33 -6.53 -10.58 -1.43
N ASP A 34 -7.65 -10.05 -1.92
CA ASP A 34 -8.38 -10.63 -3.07
C ASP A 34 -7.53 -10.59 -4.36
N GLU A 35 -6.64 -9.61 -4.48
CA GLU A 35 -5.74 -9.43 -5.64
C GLU A 35 -4.35 -10.07 -5.46
N GLU A 36 -4.12 -10.81 -4.35
CA GLU A 36 -2.79 -11.37 -3.99
C GLU A 36 -1.66 -10.32 -4.04
N SER A 37 -1.97 -9.11 -3.59
CA SER A 37 -1.10 -7.94 -3.63
C SER A 37 -0.77 -7.38 -2.24
N ILE A 38 0.33 -6.64 -2.15
CA ILE A 38 0.77 -5.96 -0.94
C ILE A 38 0.35 -4.48 -0.98
N PRO A 39 -0.26 -3.95 0.09
CA PRO A 39 -0.62 -2.55 0.16
C PRO A 39 0.58 -1.60 0.01
N VAL A 40 0.37 -0.47 -0.69
CA VAL A 40 1.41 0.55 -0.95
C VAL A 40 2.09 1.09 0.31
N CYS A 41 1.43 1.03 1.47
CA CYS A 41 2.01 1.51 2.72
C CYS A 41 3.25 0.70 3.15
N PHE A 42 3.34 -0.58 2.77
CA PHE A 42 4.53 -1.40 3.00
C PHE A 42 5.69 -0.99 2.10
N TYR A 43 5.43 -0.73 0.82
CA TYR A 43 6.50 -0.28 -0.09
C TYR A 43 7.04 1.09 0.32
N ARG A 44 6.15 2.04 0.62
CA ARG A 44 6.55 3.38 1.07
C ARG A 44 7.22 3.43 2.43
N LYS A 45 7.11 2.38 3.24
CA LYS A 45 7.91 2.22 4.45
C LYS A 45 9.40 2.02 4.13
N ILE A 46 9.70 1.40 2.99
CA ILE A 46 11.06 1.10 2.53
C ILE A 46 11.58 2.23 1.64
N GLU A 47 10.75 2.73 0.71
CA GLU A 47 11.10 3.83 -0.19
C GLU A 47 9.93 4.84 -0.26
N PRO A 48 9.94 5.89 0.58
CA PRO A 48 8.83 6.84 0.69
C PRO A 48 8.43 7.50 -0.63
N ASP A 49 9.42 7.79 -1.48
CA ASP A 49 9.28 8.55 -2.73
C ASP A 49 9.20 7.65 -3.97
N MET A 50 8.94 6.35 -3.80
CA MET A 50 8.79 5.44 -4.94
C MET A 50 7.70 5.90 -5.91
N ASP A 51 7.90 5.62 -7.19
CA ASP A 51 6.84 5.78 -8.17
C ASP A 51 5.70 4.78 -7.92
N ARG A 52 4.53 5.00 -8.53
CA ARG A 52 3.36 4.11 -8.37
C ARG A 52 3.42 2.85 -9.25
N LYS A 53 4.40 2.72 -10.16
CA LYS A 53 4.51 1.64 -11.15
C LYS A 53 5.30 0.45 -10.59
N GLN A 54 4.87 -0.03 -9.44
CA GLN A 54 5.48 -1.20 -8.79
C GLN A 54 4.71 -2.48 -9.11
N ASP A 55 5.41 -3.61 -9.04
CA ASP A 55 4.79 -4.92 -9.00
C ASP A 55 4.25 -5.15 -7.59
N TYR A 56 2.95 -4.96 -7.42
CA TYR A 56 2.26 -5.09 -6.13
C TYR A 56 2.02 -6.54 -5.71
N SER A 57 2.32 -7.55 -6.54
CA SER A 57 2.14 -8.95 -6.13
C SER A 57 3.02 -9.30 -4.92
N PHE A 58 2.67 -10.35 -4.18
CA PHE A 58 3.52 -10.84 -3.08
C PHE A 58 4.98 -11.10 -3.53
N ARG A 59 5.16 -11.66 -4.73
CA ARG A 59 6.49 -11.91 -5.31
C ARG A 59 7.19 -10.62 -5.72
N GLY A 60 6.43 -9.65 -6.24
CA GLY A 60 6.91 -8.30 -6.53
C GLY A 60 7.44 -7.60 -5.29
N PHE A 61 6.69 -7.65 -4.19
CA PHE A 61 7.12 -7.10 -2.91
C PHE A 61 8.38 -7.78 -2.37
N ALA A 62 8.46 -9.12 -2.43
CA ALA A 62 9.64 -9.85 -1.97
C ALA A 62 10.91 -9.42 -2.74
N ARG A 63 10.83 -9.29 -4.07
CA ARG A 63 11.93 -8.74 -4.87
C ARG A 63 12.26 -7.30 -4.50
N PHE A 64 11.23 -6.47 -4.36
CA PHE A 64 11.37 -5.06 -3.98
C PHE A 64 12.16 -4.90 -2.68
N VAL A 65 11.91 -5.76 -1.69
CA VAL A 65 12.63 -5.82 -0.41
C VAL A 65 14.09 -6.23 -0.62
N GLU A 66 14.35 -7.32 -1.34
CA GLU A 66 15.72 -7.81 -1.57
C GLU A 66 16.57 -6.79 -2.35
N ASP A 67 16.00 -6.14 -3.37
CA ASP A 67 16.69 -5.11 -4.18
C ASP A 67 17.10 -3.86 -3.36
N ARG A 68 16.45 -3.64 -2.21
CA ARG A 68 16.68 -2.50 -1.32
C ARG A 68 17.35 -2.90 0.00
N LYS A 69 17.65 -4.19 0.18
CA LYS A 69 18.31 -4.73 1.35
C LYS A 69 19.78 -4.30 1.35
N GLY A 70 20.17 -3.47 2.32
CA GLY A 70 21.53 -2.94 2.42
C GLY A 70 21.71 -1.51 1.92
N LYS A 71 20.63 -0.83 1.51
CA LYS A 71 20.53 0.63 1.61
C LYS A 71 20.15 1.02 3.03
#